data_AF-K0NXD0-F1
#
_entry.id   AF-K0NXD0-F1
#
_cell.length_a   1.000
_cell.length_b   1.000
_cell.length_c   1.000
_cell.angle_alpha   90.00
_cell.angle_beta   90.00
_cell.angle_gamma   90.00
#
_symmetry.space_group_name_H-M   'P 1'
#
loop_
_entity.id
_entity.type
_entity.pdbx_description
1 polymer ?
#
loop_
_entity_poly.entity_id
_entity_poly.type
_entity_poly.pdbx_seq_one_letter_code
_entity_poly.pdbx_strand_id
1 'polypeptide(L)'
;MALSIDNLGREDLVTLLDGYINHTQQINEAENKYSDRYDEIRDSRLLAEYKKPKNMIKNFLLAPFYANKLRWLAIFFDFWGALGVLFAFVFIYEIISDLFTGNLANLANNFVDNLTEVLAGLLLGSIGYFMGRKNYKEHWFKKKIESGDLDTDIDVEADTDSLSNAYKNEYSSLVNDERYQQYLSLIPKNFTLDDIVGIHQVLSDYRADNFKEAVNVWRQEQHNQRVENKLNEQDGKYEQLRNDLYDIRQQQDEDRSRTNFMADKLATAAMNARRTAESAAKSAQNAKRTAESAASRAQDASSTSTHTQNDFESWKKNYR
;
A
#
# COMPACT_ATOMS: atom_id res chain seq x y z
N MET A 1 -7.67 55.70 -28.84
CA MET A 1 -6.84 55.33 -27.67
C MET A 1 -7.33 53.99 -27.17
N ALA A 2 -6.49 52.98 -27.06
CA ALA A 2 -6.88 51.75 -26.38
C ALA A 2 -7.16 52.11 -24.91
N LEU A 3 -8.33 51.77 -24.38
CA LEU A 3 -8.57 51.84 -22.94
C LEU A 3 -7.54 50.91 -22.27
N SER A 4 -6.76 51.46 -21.35
CA SER A 4 -5.88 50.68 -20.49
C SER A 4 -6.56 50.53 -19.14
N ILE A 5 -6.49 49.33 -18.55
CA ILE A 5 -6.99 49.05 -17.21
C ILE A 5 -6.42 50.02 -16.16
N ASP A 6 -5.20 50.52 -16.37
CA ASP A 6 -4.53 51.49 -15.49
C ASP A 6 -5.22 52.86 -15.43
N ASN A 7 -6.06 53.19 -16.41
CA ASN A 7 -6.75 54.48 -16.50
C ASN A 7 -8.15 54.45 -15.89
N LEU A 8 -8.61 53.30 -15.41
CA LEU A 8 -9.91 53.14 -14.79
C LEU A 8 -9.87 53.57 -13.32
N GLY A 9 -10.93 54.23 -12.86
CA GLY A 9 -11.12 54.52 -11.45
C GLY A 9 -11.42 53.24 -10.65
N ARG A 10 -11.25 53.28 -9.33
CA ARG A 10 -11.48 52.12 -8.46
C ARG A 10 -12.85 51.46 -8.66
N GLU A 11 -13.92 52.24 -8.73
CA GLU A 11 -15.28 51.71 -8.89
C GLU A 11 -15.48 50.99 -10.24
N ASP A 12 -14.94 51.56 -11.32
CA ASP A 12 -14.95 50.95 -12.64
C ASP A 12 -14.09 49.68 -12.67
N LEU A 13 -12.94 49.68 -11.98
CA LEU A 13 -12.09 48.51 -11.83
C LEU A 13 -12.78 47.39 -11.08
N VAL A 14 -13.41 47.67 -9.94
CA VAL A 14 -14.17 46.67 -9.17
C VAL A 14 -15.27 46.07 -10.04
N THR A 15 -16.04 46.90 -10.73
CA THR A 15 -17.12 46.44 -11.62
C THR A 15 -16.60 45.59 -12.77
N LEU A 16 -15.49 46.00 -13.40
CA LEU A 16 -14.87 45.24 -14.49
C LEU A 16 -14.33 43.89 -14.02
N LEU A 17 -13.61 43.87 -12.89
CA LEU A 17 -13.02 42.65 -12.35
C LEU A 17 -14.10 41.70 -11.82
N ASP A 18 -15.15 42.20 -11.16
CA ASP A 18 -16.29 41.39 -10.74
C ASP A 18 -17.00 40.76 -11.96
N GLY A 19 -17.23 41.55 -13.01
CA GLY A 19 -17.76 41.06 -14.28
C GLY A 19 -16.91 39.96 -14.91
N TYR A 20 -15.58 40.12 -14.90
CA TYR A 20 -14.65 39.09 -15.38
C TYR A 20 -14.70 37.82 -14.52
N ILE A 21 -14.61 37.96 -13.20
CA ILE A 21 -14.60 36.84 -12.24
C ILE A 21 -15.88 36.01 -12.40
N ASN A 22 -17.05 36.67 -12.39
CA ASN A 22 -18.34 36.00 -12.52
C ASN A 22 -18.46 35.28 -13.88
N HIS A 23 -17.98 35.88 -14.97
CA HIS A 23 -18.01 35.24 -16.29
C HIS A 23 -17.07 34.04 -16.36
N THR A 24 -15.85 34.14 -15.83
CA THR A 24 -14.91 33.01 -15.76
C THR A 24 -15.46 31.87 -14.91
N GLN A 25 -16.17 32.16 -13.80
CA GLN A 25 -16.84 31.14 -13.00
C GLN A 25 -17.92 30.41 -13.82
N GLN A 26 -18.76 31.14 -14.56
CA GLN A 26 -19.77 30.52 -15.43
C GLN A 26 -19.14 29.63 -16.51
N ILE A 27 -18.03 30.07 -17.11
CA ILE A 27 -17.26 29.27 -18.08
C ILE A 27 -16.77 27.97 -17.44
N ASN A 28 -16.14 28.06 -16.25
CA ASN A 28 -15.64 26.90 -15.54
C ASN A 28 -16.77 25.94 -15.13
N GLU A 29 -17.94 26.47 -14.71
CA GLU A 29 -19.12 25.66 -14.40
C GLU A 29 -19.66 24.94 -15.63
N ALA A 30 -19.75 25.61 -16.78
CA ALA A 30 -20.20 24.99 -18.03
C ALA A 30 -19.21 23.93 -18.53
N GLU A 31 -17.91 24.19 -18.43
CA GLU A 31 -16.85 23.24 -18.76
C GLU A 31 -16.93 22.00 -17.86
N ASN A 32 -17.07 22.19 -16.55
CA ASN A 32 -17.20 21.08 -15.59
C ASN A 32 -18.45 20.24 -15.89
N LYS A 33 -19.62 20.87 -16.13
CA LYS A 33 -20.83 20.13 -16.52
C LYS A 33 -20.66 19.34 -17.81
N TYR A 34 -19.98 19.92 -18.80
CA TYR A 34 -19.66 19.22 -20.05
C TYR A 34 -18.73 18.03 -19.79
N SER A 35 -17.63 18.24 -19.06
CA SER A 35 -16.66 17.20 -18.71
C SER A 35 -17.30 16.06 -17.91
N ASP A 36 -18.09 16.38 -16.89
CA ASP A 36 -18.80 15.41 -16.06
C ASP A 36 -19.76 14.57 -16.91
N ARG A 37 -20.52 15.23 -17.80
CA ARG A 37 -21.45 14.53 -18.69
C ARG A 37 -20.71 13.64 -19.70
N TYR A 38 -19.61 14.11 -20.26
CA TYR A 38 -18.77 13.33 -21.16
C TYR A 38 -18.21 12.09 -20.44
N ASP A 39 -17.75 12.24 -19.20
CA ASP A 39 -17.26 11.15 -18.37
C ASP A 39 -18.36 10.12 -18.04
N GLU A 40 -19.59 10.57 -17.76
CA GLU A 40 -20.74 9.67 -17.59
C GLU A 40 -21.03 8.85 -18.86
N ILE A 41 -20.98 9.48 -20.03
CA ILE A 41 -21.20 8.82 -21.33
C ILE A 41 -20.08 7.80 -21.57
N ARG A 42 -18.82 8.19 -21.37
CA ARG A 42 -17.66 7.30 -21.45
C ARG A 42 -17.83 6.08 -20.56
N ASP A 43 -18.16 6.28 -19.29
CA ASP A 43 -18.30 5.20 -18.32
C ASP A 43 -19.48 4.28 -18.66
N SER A 44 -20.59 4.85 -19.14
CA SER A 44 -21.75 4.10 -19.64
C SER A 44 -21.37 3.23 -20.84
N ARG A 45 -20.65 3.80 -21.81
CA ARG A 45 -20.19 3.09 -23.02
C ARG A 45 -19.21 1.97 -22.68
N LEU A 46 -18.23 2.24 -21.83
CA LEU A 46 -17.30 1.25 -21.32
C LEU A 46 -18.02 0.12 -20.59
N LEU A 47 -19.03 0.45 -19.78
CA LEU A 47 -19.83 -0.55 -19.08
C LEU A 47 -20.67 -1.40 -20.04
N ALA A 48 -21.26 -0.80 -21.07
CA ALA A 48 -22.00 -1.51 -22.11
C ALA A 48 -21.09 -2.48 -22.87
N GLU A 49 -19.89 -2.04 -23.25
CA GLU A 49 -18.89 -2.89 -23.90
C GLU A 49 -18.42 -4.02 -22.97
N TYR A 50 -18.13 -3.71 -21.70
CA TYR A 50 -17.72 -4.68 -20.69
C TYR A 50 -18.78 -5.78 -20.48
N LYS A 51 -20.06 -5.44 -20.60
CA LYS A 51 -21.19 -6.37 -20.45
C LYS A 51 -21.55 -7.16 -21.71
N LYS A 52 -20.88 -6.96 -22.85
CA LYS A 52 -21.13 -7.79 -24.04
C LYS A 52 -20.83 -9.26 -23.74
N PRO A 53 -21.61 -10.25 -24.24
CA PRO A 53 -21.46 -11.67 -23.88
C PRO A 53 -20.03 -12.21 -24.05
N LYS A 54 -19.37 -11.84 -25.16
CA LYS A 54 -17.97 -12.21 -25.44
C LYS A 54 -17.00 -11.68 -24.38
N ASN A 55 -17.23 -10.48 -23.88
CA ASN A 55 -16.41 -9.86 -22.86
C ASN A 55 -16.78 -10.42 -21.48
N MET A 56 -18.06 -10.67 -21.18
CA MET A 56 -18.48 -11.29 -19.91
C MET A 56 -17.80 -12.63 -19.65
N ILE A 57 -17.66 -13.49 -20.65
CA ILE A 57 -16.95 -14.78 -20.51
C ILE A 57 -15.48 -14.54 -20.17
N LYS A 58 -14.79 -13.63 -20.89
CA LYS A 58 -13.40 -13.26 -20.60
C LYS A 58 -13.25 -12.67 -19.21
N ASN A 59 -14.18 -11.81 -18.82
CA ASN A 59 -14.18 -11.13 -17.53
C ASN A 59 -14.41 -12.11 -16.38
N PHE A 60 -15.29 -13.10 -16.57
CA PHE A 60 -15.51 -14.19 -15.62
C PHE A 60 -14.23 -14.99 -15.38
N LEU A 61 -13.50 -15.32 -16.45
CA LEU A 61 -12.26 -16.09 -16.38
C LEU A 61 -11.09 -15.29 -15.81
N LEU A 62 -10.99 -13.99 -16.13
CA LEU A 62 -9.84 -13.17 -15.77
C LEU A 62 -9.97 -12.48 -14.41
N ALA A 63 -11.19 -12.14 -13.97
CA ALA A 63 -11.40 -11.45 -12.71
C ALA A 63 -10.75 -12.12 -11.47
N PRO A 64 -10.77 -13.46 -11.30
CA PRO A 64 -10.13 -14.12 -10.15
C PRO A 64 -8.64 -13.77 -9.97
N PHE A 65 -7.93 -13.46 -11.06
CA PHE A 65 -6.50 -13.11 -11.04
C PHE A 65 -6.22 -11.67 -10.57
N TYR A 66 -7.25 -10.84 -10.47
CA TYR A 66 -7.16 -9.44 -10.04
C TYR A 66 -7.69 -9.24 -8.61
N ALA A 67 -8.10 -10.30 -7.93
CA ALA A 67 -8.39 -10.24 -6.50
C ALA A 67 -7.11 -9.88 -5.73
N ASN A 68 -7.18 -8.81 -4.93
CA ASN A 68 -6.00 -8.29 -4.23
C ASN A 68 -5.50 -9.35 -3.24
N LYS A 69 -4.32 -9.90 -3.56
CA LYS A 69 -3.68 -11.07 -2.95
C LYS A 69 -4.33 -12.39 -3.41
N LEU A 70 -3.50 -13.28 -3.96
CA LEU A 70 -3.70 -14.75 -4.01
C LEU A 70 -4.03 -15.39 -2.63
N ARG A 71 -4.32 -14.59 -1.59
CA ARG A 71 -4.81 -15.04 -0.29
C ARG A 71 -6.11 -15.82 -0.38
N TRP A 72 -6.99 -15.50 -1.33
CA TRP A 72 -8.21 -16.30 -1.52
C TRP A 72 -7.86 -17.71 -2.02
N LEU A 73 -6.87 -17.80 -2.91
CA LEU A 73 -6.27 -19.08 -3.33
C LEU A 73 -5.57 -19.75 -2.14
N ALA A 74 -4.87 -19.03 -1.27
CA ALA A 74 -4.23 -19.59 -0.08
C ALA A 74 -5.22 -20.14 0.97
N ILE A 75 -6.29 -19.40 1.30
CA ILE A 75 -7.38 -19.88 2.19
C ILE A 75 -8.04 -21.13 1.61
N PHE A 76 -8.11 -21.22 0.27
CA PHE A 76 -8.64 -22.39 -0.42
C PHE A 76 -7.63 -23.55 -0.48
N PHE A 77 -6.35 -23.28 -0.73
CA PHE A 77 -5.26 -24.27 -0.74
C PHE A 77 -5.04 -24.89 0.64
N ASP A 78 -5.26 -24.13 1.72
CA ASP A 78 -5.27 -24.63 3.09
C ASP A 78 -6.47 -25.55 3.38
N PHE A 79 -7.60 -25.38 2.67
CA PHE A 79 -8.83 -26.16 2.88
C PHE A 79 -8.90 -27.46 2.05
N TRP A 80 -8.29 -27.51 0.86
CA TRP A 80 -8.34 -28.68 -0.06
C TRP A 80 -6.99 -29.39 -0.32
N GLY A 81 -5.88 -28.87 0.19
CA GLY A 81 -4.55 -29.46 0.03
C GLY A 81 -3.98 -29.35 -1.39
N ALA A 82 -2.64 -29.36 -1.51
CA ALA A 82 -1.90 -29.14 -2.75
C ALA A 82 -2.23 -30.12 -3.91
N LEU A 83 -2.84 -31.28 -3.62
CA LEU A 83 -3.24 -32.29 -4.60
C LEU A 83 -4.54 -31.93 -5.34
N GLY A 84 -5.52 -31.31 -4.67
CA GLY A 84 -6.77 -30.90 -5.33
C GLY A 84 -6.57 -29.82 -6.39
N VAL A 85 -5.47 -29.06 -6.28
CA VAL A 85 -5.09 -27.98 -7.20
C VAL A 85 -4.60 -28.52 -8.54
N LEU A 86 -3.72 -29.53 -8.51
CA LEU A 86 -3.20 -30.15 -9.72
C LEU A 86 -4.32 -30.84 -10.50
N PHE A 87 -5.22 -31.53 -9.80
CA PHE A 87 -6.40 -32.13 -10.43
C PHE A 87 -7.36 -31.08 -11.00
N ALA A 88 -7.67 -30.02 -10.25
CA ALA A 88 -8.53 -28.94 -10.76
C ALA A 88 -7.91 -28.21 -11.95
N PHE A 89 -6.60 -27.96 -11.98
CA PHE A 89 -5.94 -27.30 -13.12
C PHE A 89 -5.87 -28.20 -14.37
N VAL A 90 -5.55 -29.48 -14.21
CA VAL A 90 -5.54 -30.45 -15.33
C VAL A 90 -6.96 -30.59 -15.89
N PHE A 91 -7.95 -30.70 -15.03
CA PHE A 91 -9.36 -30.85 -15.42
C PHE A 91 -9.95 -29.56 -16.02
N ILE A 92 -9.64 -28.38 -15.47
CA ILE A 92 -10.03 -27.08 -16.07
C ILE A 92 -9.34 -26.90 -17.43
N TYR A 93 -8.09 -27.32 -17.58
CA TYR A 93 -7.37 -27.28 -18.85
C TYR A 93 -8.02 -28.18 -19.90
N GLU A 94 -8.38 -29.42 -19.54
CA GLU A 94 -9.10 -30.35 -20.42
C GLU A 94 -10.47 -29.81 -20.82
N ILE A 95 -11.26 -29.28 -19.88
CA ILE A 95 -12.55 -28.64 -20.18
C ILE A 95 -12.38 -27.44 -21.12
N ILE A 96 -11.41 -26.56 -20.86
CA ILE A 96 -11.14 -25.40 -21.71
C ILE A 96 -10.72 -25.86 -23.11
N SER A 97 -9.80 -26.82 -23.19
CA SER A 97 -9.33 -27.39 -24.46
C SER A 97 -10.48 -28.02 -25.26
N ASP A 98 -11.35 -28.81 -24.62
CA ASP A 98 -12.50 -29.46 -25.26
C ASP A 98 -13.58 -28.45 -25.69
N LEU A 99 -13.78 -27.37 -24.91
CA LEU A 99 -14.67 -26.27 -25.25
C LEU A 99 -14.19 -25.48 -26.48
N PHE A 100 -12.87 -25.35 -26.67
CA PHE A 100 -12.27 -24.68 -27.82
C PHE A 100 -12.09 -25.59 -29.04
N THR A 101 -12.04 -26.91 -28.87
CA THR A 101 -11.88 -27.89 -29.96
C THR A 101 -13.20 -28.51 -30.44
N GLY A 102 -14.31 -28.28 -29.73
CA GLY A 102 -15.67 -28.66 -30.16
C GLY A 102 -16.06 -30.10 -29.83
N ASN A 103 -15.32 -30.80 -28.97
CA ASN A 103 -15.55 -32.20 -28.66
C ASN A 103 -16.55 -32.39 -27.49
N LEU A 104 -17.82 -32.03 -27.73
CA LEU A 104 -18.89 -32.00 -26.71
C LEU A 104 -19.18 -33.35 -26.01
N ALA A 105 -18.90 -34.48 -26.67
CA ALA A 105 -19.23 -35.81 -26.16
C ALA A 105 -18.30 -36.24 -25.01
N ASN A 106 -17.01 -35.92 -25.09
CA ASN A 106 -16.06 -36.16 -24.00
C ASN A 106 -16.30 -35.21 -22.82
N LEU A 107 -16.71 -33.98 -23.12
CA LEU A 107 -17.08 -33.00 -22.11
C LEU A 107 -18.26 -33.51 -21.27
N ALA A 108 -19.29 -34.08 -21.88
CA ALA A 108 -20.45 -34.61 -21.17
C ALA A 108 -20.12 -35.80 -20.24
N ASN A 109 -19.27 -36.74 -20.68
CA ASN A 109 -18.87 -37.90 -19.87
C ASN A 109 -17.97 -37.50 -18.70
N ASN A 110 -16.99 -36.63 -18.94
CA ASN A 110 -16.10 -36.11 -17.89
C ASN A 110 -16.85 -35.21 -16.89
N PHE A 111 -17.93 -34.56 -17.31
CA PHE A 111 -18.77 -33.71 -16.45
C PHE A 111 -19.66 -34.51 -15.49
N VAL A 112 -20.11 -35.70 -15.89
CA VAL A 112 -20.93 -36.58 -15.03
C VAL A 112 -20.07 -37.30 -13.99
N ASP A 113 -18.91 -37.83 -14.40
CA ASP A 113 -18.03 -38.58 -13.52
C ASP A 113 -17.33 -37.70 -12.48
N ASN A 114 -17.07 -36.43 -12.83
CA ASN A 114 -16.42 -35.45 -11.96
C ASN A 114 -17.33 -34.28 -11.58
N LEU A 115 -18.65 -34.50 -11.54
CA LEU A 115 -19.64 -33.45 -11.29
C LEU A 115 -19.35 -32.68 -10.00
N THR A 116 -18.90 -33.34 -8.94
CA THR A 116 -18.51 -32.71 -7.68
C THR A 116 -17.33 -31.74 -7.85
N GLU A 117 -16.35 -32.10 -8.67
CA GLU A 117 -15.17 -31.27 -8.94
C GLU A 117 -15.51 -30.11 -9.88
N VAL A 118 -16.37 -30.35 -10.89
CA VAL A 118 -16.91 -29.29 -11.75
C VAL A 118 -17.69 -28.27 -10.93
N LEU A 119 -18.59 -28.73 -10.05
CA LEU A 119 -19.40 -27.85 -9.20
C LEU A 119 -18.51 -27.07 -8.22
N ALA A 120 -17.50 -27.72 -7.63
CA ALA A 120 -16.51 -27.04 -6.81
C ALA A 120 -15.74 -25.99 -7.62
N GLY A 121 -15.25 -26.31 -8.82
CA GLY A 121 -14.57 -25.38 -9.73
C GLY A 121 -15.44 -24.20 -10.15
N LEU A 122 -16.72 -24.43 -10.44
CA LEU A 122 -17.68 -23.37 -10.78
C LEU A 122 -17.98 -22.46 -9.59
N LEU A 123 -18.14 -23.04 -8.39
CA LEU A 123 -18.29 -22.26 -7.16
C LEU A 123 -17.04 -21.41 -6.89
N LEU A 124 -15.85 -21.95 -7.12
CA LEU A 124 -14.58 -21.26 -6.92
C LEU A 124 -14.33 -20.16 -7.95
N GLY A 125 -14.59 -20.44 -9.23
CA GLY A 125 -14.58 -19.45 -10.29
C GLY A 125 -15.55 -18.32 -9.99
N SER A 126 -16.72 -18.64 -9.43
CA SER A 126 -17.71 -17.65 -9.00
C SER A 126 -17.19 -16.80 -7.82
N ILE A 127 -16.64 -17.41 -6.76
CA ILE A 127 -16.09 -16.70 -5.60
C ILE A 127 -14.92 -15.79 -6.03
N GLY A 128 -13.96 -16.32 -6.80
CA GLY A 128 -12.85 -15.55 -7.35
C GLY A 128 -13.31 -14.42 -8.26
N TYR A 129 -14.32 -14.66 -9.09
CA TYR A 129 -14.96 -13.62 -9.90
C TYR A 129 -15.55 -12.52 -9.02
N PHE A 130 -16.33 -12.84 -7.99
CA PHE A 130 -16.92 -11.82 -7.11
C PHE A 130 -15.86 -11.02 -6.33
N MET A 131 -14.77 -11.66 -5.91
CA MET A 131 -13.67 -10.99 -5.20
C MET A 131 -12.81 -10.11 -6.11
N GLY A 132 -12.60 -10.51 -7.36
CA GLY A 132 -11.70 -9.82 -8.29
C GLY A 132 -12.40 -8.95 -9.34
N ARG A 133 -13.72 -9.08 -9.53
CA ARG A 133 -14.47 -8.38 -10.60
C ARG A 133 -14.33 -6.87 -10.55
N LYS A 134 -14.24 -6.27 -9.35
CA LYS A 134 -14.13 -4.82 -9.20
C LYS A 134 -12.78 -4.34 -9.74
N ASN A 135 -11.69 -4.92 -9.23
CA ASN A 135 -10.32 -4.59 -9.63
C ASN A 135 -10.08 -4.89 -11.12
N TYR A 136 -10.62 -6.01 -11.62
CA TYR A 136 -10.52 -6.35 -13.03
C TYR A 136 -11.32 -5.39 -13.92
N LYS A 137 -12.53 -4.99 -13.51
CA LYS A 137 -13.32 -3.98 -14.24
C LYS A 137 -12.54 -2.66 -14.34
N GLU A 138 -11.98 -2.19 -13.22
CA GLU A 138 -11.15 -0.97 -13.19
C GLU A 138 -9.92 -1.08 -14.10
N HIS A 139 -9.21 -2.21 -14.03
CA HIS A 139 -8.07 -2.47 -14.91
C HIS A 139 -8.46 -2.52 -16.39
N TRP A 140 -9.58 -3.15 -16.71
CA TRP A 140 -10.08 -3.27 -18.08
C TRP A 140 -10.54 -1.90 -18.63
N PHE A 141 -11.25 -1.09 -17.83
CA PHE A 141 -11.61 0.30 -18.20
C PHE A 141 -10.36 1.12 -18.48
N LYS A 142 -9.38 1.11 -17.57
CA LYS A 142 -8.12 1.82 -17.75
C LYS A 142 -7.42 1.43 -19.05
N LYS A 143 -7.30 0.13 -19.32
CA LYS A 143 -6.65 -0.37 -20.54
C LYS A 143 -7.38 0.07 -21.82
N LYS A 144 -8.71 0.15 -21.78
CA LYS A 144 -9.52 0.56 -22.93
C LYS A 144 -9.45 2.06 -23.20
N ILE A 145 -9.37 2.87 -22.14
CA ILE A 145 -9.12 4.30 -22.25
C ILE A 145 -7.71 4.54 -22.79
N GLU A 146 -6.69 3.86 -22.25
CA GLU A 146 -5.30 4.00 -22.71
C GLU A 146 -5.09 3.57 -24.17
N SER A 147 -5.88 2.63 -24.67
CA SER A 147 -5.77 2.18 -26.06
C SER A 147 -6.54 3.05 -27.06
N GLY A 148 -7.46 3.90 -26.57
CA GLY A 148 -8.32 4.74 -27.41
C GLY A 148 -9.31 3.96 -28.28
N ASP A 149 -9.52 2.66 -28.00
CA ASP A 149 -10.32 1.75 -28.85
C ASP A 149 -11.79 2.22 -29.02
N LEU A 150 -12.27 3.06 -28.10
CA LEU A 150 -13.66 3.48 -28.01
C LEU A 150 -13.83 4.99 -28.12
N ASP A 151 -12.76 5.76 -28.30
CA ASP A 151 -12.81 7.23 -28.25
C ASP A 151 -13.75 7.79 -29.32
N THR A 152 -13.67 7.29 -30.56
CA THR A 152 -14.60 7.70 -31.63
C THR A 152 -16.06 7.41 -31.30
N ASP A 153 -16.36 6.25 -30.69
CA ASP A 153 -17.73 5.90 -30.32
C ASP A 153 -18.25 6.79 -29.19
N ILE A 154 -17.39 7.09 -28.21
CA ILE A 154 -17.70 7.97 -27.08
C ILE A 154 -17.94 9.39 -27.58
N ASP A 155 -17.09 9.89 -28.48
CA ASP A 155 -17.23 11.21 -29.09
C ASP A 155 -18.55 11.33 -29.85
N VAL A 156 -18.91 10.34 -30.66
CA VAL A 156 -20.19 10.31 -31.39
C VAL A 156 -21.38 10.27 -30.43
N GLU A 157 -21.30 9.50 -29.33
CA GLU A 157 -22.36 9.45 -28.32
C GLU A 157 -22.47 10.78 -27.57
N ALA A 158 -21.35 11.41 -27.22
CA ALA A 158 -21.31 12.73 -26.59
C ALA A 158 -21.81 13.85 -27.51
N ASP A 159 -21.52 13.79 -28.81
CA ASP A 159 -21.99 14.76 -29.82
C ASP A 159 -23.45 14.53 -30.24
N THR A 160 -24.06 13.40 -29.84
CA THR A 160 -25.50 13.14 -30.08
C THR A 160 -26.35 13.29 -28.81
N ASP A 161 -25.72 13.29 -27.62
CA ASP A 161 -26.37 13.56 -26.35
C ASP A 161 -26.79 15.03 -26.23
N SER A 162 -28.08 15.25 -25.91
CA SER A 162 -28.65 16.60 -25.88
C SER A 162 -28.09 17.47 -24.75
N LEU A 163 -27.77 16.88 -23.59
CA LEU A 163 -27.21 17.60 -22.44
C LEU A 163 -25.75 17.96 -22.69
N SER A 164 -24.94 17.00 -23.13
CA SER A 164 -23.54 17.20 -23.53
C SER A 164 -23.44 18.33 -24.56
N ASN A 165 -24.25 18.28 -25.62
CA ASN A 165 -24.31 19.34 -26.63
C ASN A 165 -24.76 20.68 -26.06
N ALA A 166 -25.75 20.70 -25.17
CA ALA A 166 -26.19 21.94 -24.54
C ALA A 166 -25.06 22.59 -23.73
N TYR A 167 -24.34 21.82 -22.90
CA TYR A 167 -23.21 22.33 -22.10
C TYR A 167 -22.03 22.77 -22.97
N LYS A 168 -21.70 22.00 -24.02
CA LYS A 168 -20.67 22.38 -25.00
C LYS A 168 -20.99 23.70 -25.71
N ASN A 169 -22.26 23.90 -26.08
CA ASN A 169 -22.74 25.13 -26.70
C ASN A 169 -22.76 26.29 -25.70
N GLU A 170 -23.20 26.05 -24.47
CA GLU A 170 -23.17 27.04 -23.38
C GLU A 170 -21.73 27.51 -23.12
N TYR A 171 -20.81 26.59 -22.89
CA TYR A 171 -19.38 26.87 -22.74
C TYR A 171 -18.84 27.68 -23.93
N SER A 172 -19.09 27.21 -25.16
CA SER A 172 -18.64 27.91 -26.37
C SER A 172 -19.24 29.31 -26.50
N SER A 173 -20.50 29.51 -26.08
CA SER A 173 -21.16 30.81 -26.11
C SER A 173 -20.56 31.79 -25.11
N LEU A 174 -20.23 31.33 -23.90
CA LEU A 174 -19.61 32.13 -22.85
C LEU A 174 -18.17 32.50 -23.21
N VAL A 175 -17.39 31.54 -23.73
CA VAL A 175 -16.01 31.79 -24.16
C VAL A 175 -15.98 32.78 -25.32
N ASN A 176 -16.94 32.73 -26.24
CA ASN A 176 -17.02 33.65 -27.39
C ASN A 176 -17.82 34.92 -27.10
N ASP A 177 -18.29 35.13 -25.86
CA ASP A 177 -19.07 36.32 -25.50
C ASP A 177 -18.24 37.60 -25.68
N GLU A 178 -18.81 38.59 -26.35
CA GLU A 178 -18.11 39.83 -26.70
C GLU A 178 -17.62 40.59 -25.45
N ARG A 179 -18.37 40.56 -24.34
CA ARG A 179 -17.96 41.21 -23.09
C ARG A 179 -16.81 40.45 -22.44
N TYR A 180 -16.86 39.11 -22.46
CA TYR A 180 -15.74 38.31 -21.95
C TYR A 180 -14.45 38.57 -22.72
N GLN A 181 -14.53 38.64 -24.06
CA GLN A 181 -13.40 39.00 -24.91
C GLN A 181 -12.88 40.42 -24.63
N GLN A 182 -13.77 41.36 -24.31
CA GLN A 182 -13.36 42.70 -23.87
C GLN A 182 -12.61 42.65 -22.54
N TYR A 183 -13.08 41.89 -21.54
CA TYR A 183 -12.35 41.73 -20.27
C TYR A 183 -10.95 41.14 -20.48
N LEU A 184 -10.84 40.09 -21.30
CA LEU A 184 -9.55 39.47 -21.65
C LEU A 184 -8.59 40.44 -22.37
N SER A 185 -9.12 41.41 -23.10
CA SER A 185 -8.30 42.42 -23.78
C SER A 185 -7.74 43.49 -22.82
N LEU A 186 -8.41 43.72 -21.69
CA LEU A 186 -8.05 44.74 -20.71
C LEU A 186 -7.17 44.18 -19.59
N ILE A 187 -7.41 42.94 -19.18
CA ILE A 187 -6.64 42.27 -18.14
C ILE A 187 -5.30 41.77 -18.72
N PRO A 188 -4.15 42.07 -18.08
CA PRO A 188 -2.87 41.59 -18.59
C PRO A 188 -2.75 40.06 -18.51
N LYS A 189 -2.26 39.43 -19.59
CA LYS A 189 -2.21 37.96 -19.75
C LYS A 189 -1.39 37.20 -18.71
N ASN A 190 -0.54 37.88 -17.95
CA ASN A 190 0.33 37.29 -16.94
C ASN A 190 -0.35 37.12 -15.56
N PHE A 191 -1.62 37.51 -15.43
CA PHE A 191 -2.38 37.34 -14.20
C PHE A 191 -3.27 36.10 -14.31
N THR A 192 -3.25 35.27 -13.27
CA THR A 192 -4.19 34.14 -13.10
C THR A 192 -5.53 34.63 -12.55
N LEU A 193 -6.57 33.80 -12.61
CA LEU A 193 -7.86 34.13 -11.97
C LEU A 193 -7.68 34.45 -10.48
N ASP A 194 -6.88 33.67 -9.76
CA ASP A 194 -6.57 33.90 -8.34
C ASP A 194 -5.91 35.26 -8.11
N ASP A 195 -4.99 35.67 -8.99
CA ASP A 195 -4.39 36.99 -8.89
C ASP A 195 -5.45 38.09 -9.10
N ILE A 196 -6.37 37.91 -10.05
CA ILE A 196 -7.45 38.87 -10.31
C ILE A 196 -8.44 38.96 -9.15
N VAL A 197 -8.80 37.82 -8.55
CA VAL A 197 -9.66 37.78 -7.35
C VAL A 197 -8.98 38.52 -6.19
N GLY A 198 -7.69 38.29 -5.96
CA GLY A 198 -6.92 38.99 -4.93
C GLY A 198 -6.86 40.50 -5.16
N ILE A 199 -6.60 40.93 -6.40
CA ILE A 199 -6.58 42.36 -6.78
C ILE A 199 -7.98 42.99 -6.59
N HIS A 200 -9.04 42.29 -7.01
CA HIS A 200 -10.42 42.73 -6.82
C HIS A 200 -10.73 42.94 -5.34
N GLN A 201 -10.29 42.03 -4.46
CA GLN A 201 -10.49 42.15 -3.02
C GLN A 201 -9.74 43.36 -2.44
N VAL A 202 -8.48 43.58 -2.83
CA VAL A 202 -7.71 44.75 -2.39
C VAL A 202 -8.39 46.06 -2.78
N LEU A 203 -8.95 46.14 -4.00
CA LEU A 203 -9.71 47.30 -4.46
C LEU A 203 -11.03 47.46 -3.70
N SER A 204 -11.74 46.36 -3.45
CA SER A 204 -13.02 46.35 -2.72
C SER A 204 -12.86 46.75 -1.26
N ASP A 205 -11.72 46.41 -0.65
CA ASP A 205 -11.37 46.76 0.73
C ASP A 205 -10.80 48.17 0.86
N TYR A 206 -10.82 48.98 -0.20
CA TYR A 206 -10.30 50.36 -0.22
C TYR A 206 -8.80 50.46 0.12
N ARG A 207 -8.04 49.38 -0.12
CA ARG A 207 -6.60 49.32 0.15
C ARG A 207 -5.74 49.79 -1.03
N ALA A 208 -6.38 50.10 -2.15
CA ALA A 208 -5.78 50.67 -3.33
C ALA A 208 -6.83 51.47 -4.11
N ASP A 209 -6.39 52.53 -4.80
CA ASP A 209 -7.28 53.36 -5.61
C ASP A 209 -7.16 53.09 -7.12
N ASN A 210 -6.14 52.35 -7.54
CA ASN A 210 -5.90 51.98 -8.93
C ASN A 210 -5.33 50.57 -9.06
N PHE A 211 -5.33 50.04 -10.29
CA PHE A 211 -4.91 48.68 -10.57
C PHE A 211 -3.46 48.39 -10.18
N LYS A 212 -2.53 49.32 -10.44
CA LYS A 212 -1.09 49.14 -10.12
C LYS A 212 -0.84 49.04 -8.62
N GLU A 213 -1.48 49.91 -7.86
CA GLU A 213 -1.39 49.89 -6.40
C GLU A 213 -1.98 48.58 -5.84
N ALA A 214 -3.13 48.16 -6.36
CA ALA A 214 -3.76 46.91 -5.95
C ALA A 214 -2.90 45.68 -6.26
N VAL A 215 -2.27 45.65 -7.44
CA VAL A 215 -1.29 44.61 -7.82
C VAL A 215 -0.11 44.59 -6.85
N ASN A 216 0.45 45.75 -6.51
CA ASN A 216 1.60 45.81 -5.60
C ASN A 216 1.24 45.31 -4.21
N VAL A 217 0.09 45.73 -3.68
CA VAL A 217 -0.42 45.28 -2.39
C VAL A 217 -0.64 43.76 -2.41
N TRP A 218 -1.32 43.23 -3.43
CA TRP A 218 -1.56 41.80 -3.58
C TRP A 218 -0.26 40.98 -3.67
N ARG A 219 0.72 41.45 -4.44
CA ARG A 219 2.03 40.79 -4.55
C ARG A 219 2.79 40.78 -3.22
N GLN A 220 2.66 41.85 -2.43
CA GLN A 220 3.23 41.91 -1.08
C GLN A 220 2.55 40.90 -0.16
N GLU A 221 1.23 40.73 -0.24
CA GLU A 221 0.51 39.72 0.55
C GLU A 221 0.92 38.29 0.18
N GLN A 222 0.96 37.97 -1.12
CA GLN A 222 1.47 36.68 -1.59
C GLN A 222 2.92 36.43 -1.14
N HIS A 223 3.75 37.48 -1.07
CA HIS A 223 5.09 37.36 -0.53
C HIS A 223 5.08 37.04 0.96
N ASN A 224 4.30 37.77 1.75
CA ASN A 224 4.17 37.58 3.20
C ASN A 224 3.66 36.16 3.53
N GLN A 225 2.61 35.69 2.85
CA GLN A 225 2.07 34.35 3.03
C GLN A 225 3.12 33.26 2.70
N ARG A 226 3.92 33.44 1.64
CA ARG A 226 5.00 32.50 1.31
C ARG A 226 6.10 32.47 2.37
N VAL A 227 6.41 33.61 2.97
CA VAL A 227 7.38 33.68 4.08
C VAL A 227 6.80 32.98 5.31
N GLU A 228 5.55 33.26 5.67
CA GLU A 228 4.87 32.66 6.82
C GLU A 228 4.77 31.13 6.68
N ASN A 229 4.36 30.63 5.52
CA ASN A 229 4.30 29.19 5.26
C ASN A 229 5.68 28.52 5.40
N LYS A 230 6.75 29.18 4.94
CA LYS A 230 8.12 28.67 5.10
C LYS A 230 8.56 28.67 6.57
N LEU A 231 8.19 29.69 7.34
CA LEU A 231 8.48 29.74 8.77
C LEU A 231 7.73 28.61 9.51
N ASN A 232 6.44 28.43 9.22
CA ASN A 232 5.64 27.34 9.79
C ASN A 232 6.19 25.95 9.44
N GLU A 233 6.67 25.76 8.21
CA GLU A 233 7.33 24.51 7.80
C GLU A 233 8.64 24.29 8.57
N GLN A 234 9.44 25.35 8.77
CA GLN A 234 10.67 25.28 9.54
C GLN A 234 10.38 24.96 11.02
N ASP A 235 9.40 25.59 11.62
CA ASP A 235 8.98 25.33 13.01
C ASP A 235 8.50 23.89 13.17
N GLY A 236 7.74 23.38 12.20
CA GLY A 236 7.36 21.96 12.16
C GLY A 236 8.56 21.01 12.12
N LYS A 237 9.60 21.34 11.33
CA LYS A 237 10.85 20.57 11.29
C LYS A 237 11.63 20.65 12.60
N TYR A 238 11.64 21.81 13.26
CA TYR A 238 12.29 21.96 14.57
C TYR A 238 11.60 21.12 15.65
N GLU A 239 10.27 21.07 15.66
CA GLU A 239 9.53 20.22 16.60
C GLU A 239 9.71 18.72 16.29
N GLN A 240 9.75 18.33 15.02
CA GLN A 240 10.12 16.95 14.64
C GLN A 240 11.52 16.59 15.16
N LEU A 241 12.51 17.44 14.89
CA LEU A 241 13.87 17.24 15.37
C LEU A 241 13.94 17.18 16.91
N ARG A 242 13.13 17.98 17.60
CA ARG A 242 13.05 17.98 19.07
C ARG A 242 12.53 16.64 19.60
N ASN A 243 11.50 16.08 18.95
CA ASN A 243 10.95 14.77 19.31
C ASN A 243 11.95 13.66 19.01
N ASP A 244 12.61 13.69 17.85
CA ASP A 244 13.66 12.72 17.50
C ASP A 244 14.80 12.73 18.53
N LEU A 245 15.22 13.91 18.98
CA LEU A 245 16.25 14.06 20.03
C LEU A 245 15.80 13.56 21.41
N TYR A 246 14.49 13.55 21.67
CA TYR A 246 13.93 12.98 22.89
C TYR A 246 13.92 11.45 22.81
N ASP A 247 13.48 10.88 21.67
CA ASP A 247 13.45 9.44 21.44
C ASP A 247 14.84 8.82 21.44
N ILE A 248 15.83 9.48 20.82
CA ILE A 248 17.23 9.04 20.86
C ILE A 248 17.74 8.99 22.31
N ARG A 249 17.37 9.97 23.14
CA ARG A 249 17.77 9.98 24.56
C ARG A 249 17.13 8.83 25.33
N GLN A 250 15.85 8.56 25.11
CA GLN A 250 15.19 7.40 25.73
C GLN A 250 15.84 6.08 25.31
N GLN A 251 16.11 5.90 24.01
CA GLN A 251 16.79 4.70 23.52
C GLN A 251 18.17 4.52 24.16
N GLN A 252 18.94 5.60 24.33
CA GLN A 252 20.23 5.53 25.02
C GLN A 252 20.09 5.10 26.48
N ASP A 253 19.07 5.57 27.19
CA ASP A 253 18.84 5.19 28.59
C ASP A 253 18.33 3.74 28.73
N GLU A 254 17.52 3.27 27.78
CA GLU A 254 17.11 1.86 27.68
C GLU A 254 18.30 0.95 27.39
N ASP A 255 19.16 1.31 26.43
CA ASP A 255 20.35 0.55 26.08
C ASP A 255 21.35 0.50 27.24
N ARG A 256 21.52 1.60 27.98
CA ARG A 256 22.29 1.63 29.23
C ARG A 256 21.70 0.68 30.28
N SER A 257 20.39 0.64 30.42
CA SER A 257 19.73 -0.27 31.37
C SER A 257 19.89 -1.73 30.97
N ARG A 258 19.74 -2.04 29.67
CA ARG A 258 19.96 -3.39 29.11
C ARG A 258 21.39 -3.86 29.27
N THR A 259 22.36 -2.99 28.97
CA THR A 259 23.80 -3.32 29.11
C THR A 259 24.16 -3.58 30.58
N ASN A 260 23.67 -2.76 31.52
CA ASN A 260 23.86 -2.99 32.95
C ASN A 260 23.24 -4.32 33.40
N PHE A 261 22.02 -4.64 32.95
CA PHE A 261 21.36 -5.90 33.28
C PHE A 261 22.10 -7.13 32.72
N MET A 262 22.59 -7.04 31.48
CA MET A 262 23.39 -8.11 30.86
C MET A 262 24.72 -8.31 31.59
N ALA A 263 25.38 -7.22 32.00
CA ALA A 263 26.60 -7.27 32.79
C ALA A 263 26.39 -7.98 34.13
N ASP A 264 25.28 -7.69 34.83
CA ASP A 264 24.93 -8.34 36.10
C ASP A 264 24.62 -9.84 35.93
N LYS A 265 23.88 -10.21 34.88
CA LYS A 265 23.65 -11.62 34.53
C LYS A 265 24.95 -12.37 34.22
N LEU A 266 25.87 -11.74 33.48
CA LEU A 266 27.15 -12.34 33.16
C LEU A 266 28.00 -12.53 34.43
N ALA A 267 28.03 -11.54 35.31
CA ALA A 267 28.70 -11.65 36.60
C ALA A 267 28.13 -12.80 37.44
N THR A 268 26.80 -12.91 37.51
CA THR A 268 26.12 -14.00 38.22
C THR A 268 26.44 -15.38 37.63
N ALA A 269 26.43 -15.50 36.29
CA ALA A 269 26.78 -16.73 35.61
C ALA A 269 28.24 -17.15 35.87
N ALA A 270 29.17 -16.20 35.84
CA ALA A 270 30.58 -16.44 36.16
C ALA A 270 30.78 -16.90 37.62
N MET A 271 30.05 -16.30 38.57
CA MET A 271 30.07 -16.73 39.98
C MET A 271 29.54 -18.16 40.14
N ASN A 272 28.43 -18.49 39.47
CA ASN A 272 27.86 -19.84 39.53
C ASN A 272 28.79 -20.87 38.89
N ALA A 273 29.39 -20.57 37.73
CA ALA A 273 30.38 -21.42 37.07
C ALA A 273 31.59 -21.69 37.97
N ARG A 274 32.05 -20.67 38.71
CA ARG A 274 33.13 -20.82 39.69
C ARG A 274 32.72 -21.75 40.84
N ARG A 275 31.51 -21.60 41.37
CA ARG A 275 30.98 -22.48 42.43
C ARG A 275 30.85 -23.94 41.97
N THR A 276 30.39 -24.19 40.75
CA THR A 276 30.34 -25.55 40.19
C THR A 276 31.72 -26.12 39.91
N ALA A 277 32.68 -25.31 39.46
CA ALA A 277 34.06 -25.76 39.31
C ALA A 277 34.68 -26.13 40.68
N GLU A 278 34.44 -25.33 41.71
CA GLU A 278 34.89 -25.62 43.08
C GLU A 278 34.24 -26.87 43.66
N SER A 279 32.94 -27.10 43.42
CA SER A 279 32.26 -28.31 43.89
C SER A 279 32.74 -29.56 43.13
N ALA A 280 32.93 -29.46 41.82
CA ALA A 280 33.50 -30.54 41.01
C ALA A 280 34.93 -30.90 41.46
N ALA A 281 35.77 -29.89 41.75
CA ALA A 281 37.12 -30.10 42.26
C ALA A 281 37.11 -30.82 43.62
N LYS A 282 36.23 -30.42 44.55
CA LYS A 282 36.06 -31.10 45.85
C LYS A 282 35.59 -32.55 45.67
N SER A 283 34.62 -32.80 44.79
CA SER A 283 34.13 -34.14 44.49
C SER A 283 35.22 -35.03 43.89
N ALA A 284 36.02 -34.50 42.95
CA ALA A 284 37.16 -35.21 42.38
C ALA A 284 38.22 -35.55 43.44
N GLN A 285 38.50 -34.63 44.36
CA GLN A 285 39.42 -34.87 45.48
C GLN A 285 38.90 -35.96 46.43
N ASN A 286 37.60 -35.95 46.74
CA ASN A 286 36.99 -36.99 47.57
C ASN A 286 37.00 -38.35 46.86
N ALA A 287 36.69 -38.41 45.57
CA ALA A 287 36.77 -39.64 44.78
C ALA A 287 38.19 -40.20 44.78
N LYS A 288 39.20 -39.33 44.64
CA LYS A 288 40.62 -39.72 44.73
C LYS A 288 40.94 -40.35 46.10
N ARG A 289 40.54 -39.71 47.21
CA ARG A 289 40.74 -40.25 48.58
C ARG A 289 40.05 -41.60 48.78
N THR A 290 38.84 -41.77 48.25
CA THR A 290 38.11 -43.04 48.32
C THR A 290 38.82 -44.13 47.51
N ALA A 291 39.33 -43.80 46.31
CA ALA A 291 40.09 -44.73 45.48
C ALA A 291 41.40 -45.15 46.17
N GLU A 292 42.13 -44.22 46.78
CA GLU A 292 43.34 -44.50 47.56
C GLU A 292 43.03 -45.42 48.76
N SER A 293 41.92 -45.17 49.47
CA SER A 293 41.48 -46.01 50.59
C SER A 293 41.08 -47.43 50.14
N ALA A 294 40.41 -47.55 49.00
CA ALA A 294 40.03 -48.84 48.42
C ALA A 294 41.27 -49.64 47.95
N ALA A 295 42.25 -48.97 47.35
CA ALA A 295 43.51 -49.59 46.95
C ALA A 295 44.29 -50.13 48.16
N SER A 296 44.36 -49.36 49.26
CA SER A 296 44.96 -49.81 50.52
C SER A 296 44.27 -51.07 51.06
N ARG A 297 42.93 -51.10 51.11
CA ARG A 297 42.18 -52.27 51.58
C ARG A 297 42.37 -53.51 50.69
N ALA A 298 42.51 -53.32 49.38
CA ALA A 298 42.78 -54.42 48.45
C ALA A 298 44.18 -55.02 48.67
N GLN A 299 45.18 -54.20 48.99
CA GLN A 299 46.51 -54.66 49.39
C GLN A 299 46.47 -55.44 50.71
N ASP A 300 45.73 -54.94 51.71
CA ASP A 300 45.54 -55.65 52.99
C ASP A 300 44.86 -57.01 52.78
N ALA A 301 43.82 -57.08 51.96
CA ALA A 301 43.13 -58.33 51.63
C ALA A 301 44.04 -59.33 50.90
N SER A 302 44.86 -58.86 49.95
CA SER A 302 45.83 -59.70 49.24
C SER A 302 46.91 -60.23 50.17
N SER A 303 47.44 -59.42 51.09
CA SER A 303 48.42 -59.89 52.08
C SER A 303 47.81 -60.93 53.03
N THR A 304 46.54 -60.75 53.41
CA THR A 304 45.79 -61.70 54.24
C THR A 304 45.59 -63.03 53.51
N SER A 305 45.17 -63.02 52.23
CA SER A 305 44.98 -64.25 51.45
C SER A 305 46.29 -65.00 51.22
N THR A 306 47.39 -64.27 51.02
CA THR A 306 48.72 -64.85 50.86
C THR A 306 49.17 -65.52 52.16
N HIS A 307 48.85 -64.92 53.31
CA HIS A 307 49.09 -65.52 54.62
C HIS A 307 48.26 -66.79 54.84
N THR A 308 46.95 -66.76 54.51
CA THR A 308 46.07 -67.94 54.65
C THR A 308 46.48 -69.08 53.71
N GLN A 309 46.95 -68.77 52.51
CA GLN A 309 47.41 -69.75 51.55
C GLN A 309 48.74 -70.39 51.98
N ASN A 310 49.65 -69.60 52.58
CA ASN A 310 50.87 -70.13 53.18
C ASN A 310 50.58 -71.03 54.40
N ASP A 311 49.63 -70.65 55.25
CA ASP A 311 49.19 -71.48 56.37
C ASP A 311 48.55 -72.80 55.90
N PHE A 312 47.76 -72.76 54.83
CA PHE A 312 47.15 -73.95 54.24
C PHE A 312 48.19 -74.91 53.62
N GLU A 313 49.19 -74.38 52.89
CA GLU A 313 50.28 -75.19 52.36
C GLU A 313 51.21 -75.72 53.47
N SER A 314 51.38 -74.99 54.57
CA SER A 314 52.06 -75.46 55.78
C SER A 314 51.30 -76.61 56.46
N TRP A 315 49.96 -76.52 56.56
CA TRP A 315 49.12 -77.59 57.08
C TRP A 315 49.23 -78.89 56.27
N LYS A 316 49.21 -78.80 54.93
CA LYS A 316 49.42 -79.95 54.04
C LYS A 316 50.74 -80.67 54.27
N LYS A 317 51.80 -79.93 54.63
CA LYS A 317 53.15 -80.47 54.79
C LYS A 317 53.31 -81.30 56.07
N ASN A 318 52.49 -81.04 57.09
CA ASN A 318 52.52 -81.75 58.37
C ASN A 318 51.67 -83.03 58.41
N TYR A 319 50.93 -83.35 57.34
CA TYR A 319 50.02 -84.51 57.25
C TYR A 319 50.38 -85.50 56.12
N ARG A 320 51.66 -85.60 55.75
CA ARG A 320 52.18 -86.63 54.84
C ARG A 320 53.19 -87.54 55.51
#